data_AF-A0A7J7QPY1-F1
#
_entry.id   AF-A0A7J7QPY1-F1
#
_cell.length_a   1.000
_cell.length_b   1.000
_cell.length_c   1.000
_cell.angle_alpha   90.00
_cell.angle_beta   90.00
_cell.angle_gamma   90.00
#
_symmetry.space_group_name_H-M   'P 1'
#
loop_
_entity.id
_entity.type
_entity.pdbx_description
1 polymer ?
#
loop_
_entity_poly.entity_id
_entity_poly.type
_entity_poly.pdbx_seq_one_letter_code
_entity_poly.pdbx_strand_id
1 'polypeptide(L)'
;MAAWASLLLLVAALLTVGAAQAQQGQSAVSNIITAEEQTQRGQDMAAKRKLLGYRPIPVDVSVVLLFMSDVEGGENSPCVQMMKRALEFKGRAINFFVTQYYADYNGDDRVDALGYKASRYDKSFRGFNWDAAYRFSKGLTYCMKRAVDNNIYIVTHIHLDDGLDKGTWRNSVIFNPSQKYGALSFWEAVGKPTALAIKDANYKKRDVYYAMQAEMGATLFYHPRAWSSVMSSVKSVIAQGGTPRNKVKVGVNINWEKICGCPAELIYSVNYYNDLKNNWGKVQSAINVREVRRLFQKVDFIGVSAYAAVPRYPSLSDLETSLRKVDQELGLFGMSLKGLGKEIIYSEYGLGGGQTGDYQTPAQSSYNVAASPYWGVTGVYTPSNDPWQNSDNRQFMRSYYQLTTEYAKRGGVDYPVEGIFLWNIISYDVLGIHYMSTTNQGSYRDNIVSTTITRHNAGVRNRGR
;
A
#
# COMPACT_ATOMS: atom_id res chain seq x y z
N MET A 1 -15.65 -7.61 -34.09
CA MET A 1 -14.24 -8.02 -33.93
C MET A 1 -13.44 -7.77 -35.22
N ALA A 2 -13.37 -6.52 -35.71
CA ALA A 2 -12.55 -6.15 -36.88
C ALA A 2 -12.37 -4.62 -37.02
N ALA A 3 -11.98 -3.92 -35.95
CA ALA A 3 -11.75 -2.46 -36.00
C ALA A 3 -10.69 -1.96 -35.00
N TRP A 4 -9.74 -2.80 -34.60
CA TRP A 4 -8.69 -2.46 -33.61
C TRP A 4 -7.26 -2.72 -34.11
N ALA A 5 -7.08 -3.07 -35.39
CA ALA A 5 -5.78 -3.49 -35.93
C ALA A 5 -4.96 -2.38 -36.63
N SER A 6 -5.49 -1.16 -36.78
CA SER A 6 -4.85 -0.13 -37.62
C SER A 6 -4.18 1.02 -36.87
N LEU A 7 -4.27 1.07 -35.53
CA LEU A 7 -3.66 2.12 -34.72
C LEU A 7 -2.33 1.69 -34.04
N LEU A 8 -2.00 0.40 -34.08
CA LEU A 8 -0.80 -0.19 -33.43
C LEU A 8 0.48 -0.10 -34.28
N LEU A 9 0.37 0.23 -35.57
CA LEU A 9 1.52 0.29 -36.49
C LEU A 9 2.22 1.66 -36.57
N LEU A 10 1.62 2.73 -36.01
CA LEU A 10 2.25 4.07 -36.02
C LEU A 10 3.01 4.42 -34.73
N VAL A 11 2.77 3.70 -33.63
CA VAL A 11 3.45 3.96 -32.33
C VAL A 11 4.77 3.19 -32.21
N ALA A 12 4.94 2.09 -32.97
CA ALA A 12 6.18 1.32 -32.98
C ALA A 12 7.35 2.01 -33.74
N ALA A 13 7.07 3.01 -34.58
CA ALA A 13 8.09 3.72 -35.36
C ALA A 13 8.71 4.95 -34.66
N LEU A 14 8.19 5.35 -33.50
CA LEU A 14 8.69 6.51 -32.73
C LEU A 14 9.51 6.12 -31.48
N LEU A 15 9.64 4.83 -31.19
CA LEU A 15 10.35 4.31 -30.01
C LEU A 15 11.77 3.77 -30.31
N THR A 16 12.27 3.92 -31.54
CA THR A 16 13.58 3.37 -31.95
C THR A 16 14.71 4.39 -32.14
N VAL A 17 14.50 5.69 -31.84
CA VAL A 17 15.52 6.73 -32.09
C VAL A 17 16.04 7.42 -30.80
N GLY A 18 15.62 6.99 -29.60
CA GLY A 18 15.93 7.68 -28.34
C GLY A 18 16.96 7.05 -27.40
N ALA A 19 17.59 5.92 -27.73
CA ALA A 19 18.33 5.10 -26.76
C ALA A 19 19.82 4.89 -27.08
N ALA A 20 20.46 5.81 -27.81
CA ALA A 20 21.87 5.68 -28.16
C ALA A 20 22.60 7.03 -28.09
N GLN A 21 22.83 7.56 -26.89
CA GLN A 21 23.91 8.53 -26.58
C GLN A 21 23.91 8.91 -25.09
N ALA A 22 24.38 8.01 -24.22
CA ALA A 22 24.79 8.39 -22.86
C ALA A 22 25.68 7.29 -22.25
N GLN A 23 26.86 7.05 -22.80
CA GLN A 23 27.91 6.31 -22.09
C GLN A 23 29.27 6.49 -22.77
N GLN A 24 29.94 7.61 -22.47
CA GLN A 24 31.39 7.73 -22.59
C GLN A 24 31.93 8.52 -21.40
N GLY A 25 32.89 7.92 -20.69
CA GLY A 25 33.87 8.63 -19.88
C GLY A 25 33.56 8.84 -18.40
N GLN A 26 33.55 7.76 -17.60
CA GLN A 26 34.01 7.87 -16.21
C GLN A 26 35.03 6.77 -15.93
N SER A 27 36.29 7.19 -15.83
CA SER A 27 37.41 6.42 -15.34
C SER A 27 37.15 5.95 -13.91
N ALA A 28 37.29 4.65 -13.69
CA ALA A 28 37.20 4.04 -12.36
C ALA A 28 38.40 4.47 -11.50
N VAL A 29 38.23 5.54 -10.74
CA VAL A 29 39.10 5.84 -9.59
C VAL A 29 38.58 4.99 -8.43
N SER A 30 39.22 3.85 -8.20
CA SER A 30 38.96 3.04 -7.00
C SER A 30 39.55 3.76 -5.78
N ASN A 31 38.75 4.59 -5.12
CA ASN A 31 39.05 5.09 -3.79
C ASN A 31 39.03 3.90 -2.82
N ILE A 32 40.22 3.43 -2.44
CA ILE A 32 40.40 2.43 -1.40
C ILE A 32 40.08 3.11 -0.06
N ILE A 33 38.83 2.99 0.39
CA ILE A 33 38.43 3.41 1.73
C ILE A 33 39.08 2.45 2.72
N THR A 34 39.82 2.97 3.70
CA THR A 34 40.49 2.13 4.70
C THR A 34 39.45 1.48 5.61
N ALA A 35 39.79 0.32 6.21
CA ALA A 35 38.90 -0.35 7.17
C ALA A 35 38.57 0.54 8.38
N GLU A 36 39.47 1.46 8.71
CA GLU A 36 39.34 2.44 9.78
C GLU A 36 38.32 3.54 9.41
N GLU A 37 38.37 4.06 8.18
CA GLU A 37 37.36 4.99 7.65
C GLU A 37 35.96 4.37 7.54
N GLN A 38 35.87 3.08 7.18
CA GLN A 38 34.59 2.35 7.20
C GLN A 38 34.02 2.22 8.62
N THR A 39 34.88 1.96 9.61
CA THR A 39 34.50 1.84 11.01
C THR A 39 34.04 3.18 11.58
N GLN A 40 34.78 4.26 11.33
CA GLN A 40 34.43 5.61 11.77
C GLN A 40 33.11 6.08 11.14
N ARG A 41 32.93 5.87 9.82
CA ARG A 41 31.64 6.15 9.15
C ARG A 41 30.49 5.34 9.74
N GLY A 42 30.74 4.09 10.14
CA GLY A 42 29.76 3.26 10.84
C GLY A 42 29.34 3.83 12.19
N GLN A 43 30.30 4.33 12.98
CA GLN A 43 30.06 4.95 14.29
C GLN A 43 29.37 6.31 14.17
N ASP A 44 29.80 7.18 13.26
CA ASP A 44 29.18 8.49 13.01
C ASP A 44 27.75 8.36 12.50
N MET A 45 27.51 7.38 11.61
CA MET A 45 26.16 7.02 11.17
C MET A 45 25.33 6.48 12.34
N ALA A 46 25.87 5.65 13.23
CA ALA A 46 25.14 5.16 14.40
C ALA A 46 24.77 6.28 15.39
N ALA A 47 25.65 7.24 15.62
CA ALA A 47 25.40 8.40 16.46
C ALA A 47 24.33 9.34 15.84
N LYS A 48 24.48 9.66 14.56
CA LYS A 48 23.48 10.44 13.80
C LYS A 48 22.14 9.71 13.73
N ARG A 49 22.13 8.38 13.61
CA ARG A 49 20.92 7.54 13.65
C ARG A 49 20.21 7.58 15.00
N LYS A 50 20.96 7.52 16.10
CA LYS A 50 20.40 7.62 17.45
C LYS A 50 19.77 9.01 17.68
N LEU A 51 20.41 10.06 17.19
CA LEU A 51 19.90 11.44 17.19
C LEU A 51 18.66 11.61 16.31
N LEU A 52 18.61 10.94 15.16
CA LEU A 52 17.50 11.01 14.21
C LEU A 52 16.39 9.96 14.45
N GLY A 53 16.51 9.13 15.49
CA GLY A 53 15.49 8.13 15.83
C GLY A 53 15.44 6.90 14.93
N TYR A 54 16.44 6.66 14.08
CA TYR A 54 16.52 5.45 13.25
C TYR A 54 16.71 4.21 14.15
N ARG A 55 15.79 3.25 14.01
CA ARG A 55 15.84 1.97 14.70
C ARG A 55 15.45 0.85 13.73
N PRO A 56 15.92 -0.39 13.97
CA PRO A 56 15.41 -1.55 13.24
C PRO A 56 13.88 -1.63 13.33
N ILE A 57 13.26 -1.81 12.18
CA ILE A 57 11.82 -2.05 12.00
C ILE A 57 11.60 -3.43 11.40
N PRO A 58 10.47 -4.10 11.67
CA PRO A 58 10.12 -5.33 11.00
C PRO A 58 9.63 -5.07 9.57
N VAL A 59 9.66 -6.14 8.78
CA VAL A 59 8.98 -6.26 7.51
C VAL A 59 7.72 -7.08 7.80
N ASP A 60 6.65 -6.38 8.15
CA ASP A 60 5.36 -6.95 8.49
C ASP A 60 4.57 -7.30 7.21
N VAL A 61 3.48 -8.01 7.39
CA VAL A 61 2.69 -8.59 6.29
C VAL A 61 1.28 -8.06 6.29
N SER A 62 0.61 -8.21 5.15
CA SER A 62 -0.78 -7.80 5.00
C SER A 62 -1.73 -8.98 4.84
N VAL A 63 -2.95 -8.80 5.33
CA VAL A 63 -4.11 -9.65 5.06
C VAL A 63 -5.03 -8.83 4.17
N VAL A 64 -5.09 -9.17 2.88
CA VAL A 64 -5.92 -8.49 1.88
C VAL A 64 -7.29 -9.14 1.82
N LEU A 65 -8.35 -8.34 1.98
CA LEU A 65 -9.74 -8.76 2.07
C LEU A 65 -10.52 -8.08 0.96
N LEU A 66 -10.90 -8.86 -0.06
CA LEU A 66 -11.58 -8.36 -1.25
C LEU A 66 -13.08 -8.59 -1.21
N PHE A 67 -13.54 -9.60 -0.48
CA PHE A 67 -14.93 -10.05 -0.53
C PHE A 67 -15.55 -10.11 0.86
N MET A 68 -16.88 -10.03 0.92
CA MET A 68 -17.61 -10.24 2.17
C MET A 68 -17.35 -11.65 2.74
N SER A 69 -17.27 -12.66 1.87
CA SER A 69 -16.90 -14.03 2.26
C SER A 69 -15.52 -14.17 2.88
N ASP A 70 -14.61 -13.20 2.69
CA ASP A 70 -13.27 -13.29 3.29
C ASP A 70 -13.33 -13.11 4.81
N VAL A 71 -14.29 -12.33 5.32
CA VAL A 71 -14.45 -12.07 6.76
C VAL A 71 -15.59 -12.87 7.39
N GLU A 72 -16.53 -13.37 6.59
CA GLU A 72 -17.62 -14.22 7.08
C GLU A 72 -17.17 -15.66 7.32
N GLY A 73 -17.83 -16.36 8.25
CA GLY A 73 -17.51 -17.75 8.61
C GLY A 73 -16.68 -17.92 9.89
N GLY A 74 -16.40 -16.84 10.63
CA GLY A 74 -15.75 -16.89 11.94
C GLY A 74 -14.35 -17.51 11.88
N GLU A 75 -14.07 -18.51 12.71
CA GLU A 75 -12.77 -19.22 12.77
C GLU A 75 -12.35 -19.91 11.46
N ASN A 76 -13.33 -20.22 10.60
CA ASN A 76 -13.09 -20.86 9.30
C ASN A 76 -13.06 -19.86 8.14
N SER A 77 -13.23 -18.56 8.42
CA SER A 77 -13.15 -17.51 7.41
C SER A 77 -11.75 -17.50 6.73
N PRO A 78 -11.67 -17.15 5.43
CA PRO A 78 -10.39 -16.91 4.76
C PRO A 78 -9.49 -15.92 5.51
N CYS A 79 -10.05 -14.87 6.11
CA CYS A 79 -9.30 -13.90 6.90
C CYS A 79 -8.53 -14.58 8.05
N VAL A 80 -9.19 -15.43 8.83
CA VAL A 80 -8.53 -16.15 9.94
C VAL A 80 -7.44 -17.10 9.43
N GLN A 81 -7.63 -17.73 8.26
CA GLN A 81 -6.61 -18.60 7.67
C GLN A 81 -5.39 -17.80 7.19
N MET A 82 -5.61 -16.66 6.52
CA MET A 82 -4.54 -15.74 6.13
C MET A 82 -3.80 -15.19 7.36
N MET A 83 -4.53 -14.83 8.40
CA MET A 83 -3.99 -14.39 9.69
C MET A 83 -3.10 -15.47 10.33
N LYS A 84 -3.50 -16.75 10.31
CA LYS A 84 -2.68 -17.86 10.82
C LYS A 84 -1.34 -17.97 10.06
N ARG A 85 -1.36 -17.85 8.73
CA ARG A 85 -0.14 -17.85 7.90
C ARG A 85 0.72 -16.62 8.17
N ALA A 86 0.11 -15.45 8.32
CA ALA A 86 0.81 -14.20 8.64
C ALA A 86 1.62 -14.30 9.95
N LEU A 87 1.12 -15.04 10.96
CA LEU A 87 1.82 -15.24 12.23
C LEU A 87 3.14 -16.02 12.10
N GLU A 88 3.32 -16.84 11.05
CA GLU A 88 4.56 -17.60 10.81
C GLU A 88 5.78 -16.68 10.65
N PHE A 89 5.56 -15.46 10.16
CA PHE A 89 6.63 -14.50 9.84
C PHE A 89 7.09 -13.65 11.01
N LYS A 90 6.56 -13.91 12.22
CA LYS A 90 6.99 -13.30 13.49
C LYS A 90 7.05 -11.76 13.43
N GLY A 91 6.17 -11.14 12.64
CA GLY A 91 6.00 -9.69 12.63
C GLY A 91 5.59 -9.15 14.00
N ARG A 92 5.58 -7.82 14.13
CA ARG A 92 4.99 -7.11 15.28
C ARG A 92 3.55 -6.67 14.99
N ALA A 93 3.23 -6.54 13.71
CA ALA A 93 1.95 -6.05 13.23
C ALA A 93 1.43 -6.86 12.07
N ILE A 94 0.11 -6.77 11.89
CA ILE A 94 -0.54 -7.22 10.67
C ILE A 94 -1.39 -6.09 10.13
N ASN A 95 -1.26 -5.88 8.83
CA ASN A 95 -2.00 -4.87 8.11
C ASN A 95 -3.23 -5.48 7.43
N PHE A 96 -4.42 -5.04 7.80
CA PHE A 96 -5.67 -5.47 7.17
C PHE A 96 -6.04 -4.48 6.07
N PHE A 97 -5.98 -4.94 4.81
CA PHE A 97 -6.58 -4.22 3.70
C PHE A 97 -8.02 -4.65 3.55
N VAL A 98 -8.93 -3.74 3.90
CA VAL A 98 -10.36 -3.93 3.73
C VAL A 98 -10.77 -3.27 2.44
N THR A 99 -11.17 -4.06 1.45
CA THR A 99 -11.70 -3.56 0.20
C THR A 99 -13.21 -3.66 0.18
N GLN A 100 -13.87 -2.53 -0.09
CA GLN A 100 -15.28 -2.48 -0.47
C GLN A 100 -15.39 -1.82 -1.84
N TYR A 101 -16.61 -1.72 -2.38
CA TYR A 101 -16.80 -1.29 -3.75
C TYR A 101 -17.73 -0.09 -3.85
N TYR A 102 -17.56 0.69 -4.91
CA TYR A 102 -18.51 1.70 -5.34
C TYR A 102 -19.10 1.35 -6.70
N ALA A 103 -20.24 1.95 -7.02
CA ALA A 103 -20.73 2.03 -8.38
C ALA A 103 -20.70 3.49 -8.82
N ASP A 104 -20.20 3.71 -10.03
CA ASP A 104 -20.35 4.94 -10.80
C ASP A 104 -21.17 4.57 -12.03
N TYR A 105 -22.45 4.95 -12.06
CA TYR A 105 -23.35 4.57 -13.15
C TYR A 105 -23.17 5.46 -14.38
N ASN A 106 -22.77 6.72 -14.21
CA ASN A 106 -22.73 7.72 -15.28
C ASN A 106 -21.32 7.98 -15.84
N GLY A 107 -20.27 7.44 -15.22
CA GLY A 107 -18.87 7.59 -15.64
C GLY A 107 -18.26 8.95 -15.32
N ASP A 108 -18.69 9.61 -14.25
CA ASP A 108 -18.22 10.94 -13.85
C ASP A 108 -17.12 10.92 -12.76
N ASP A 109 -16.57 9.73 -12.46
CA ASP A 109 -15.59 9.47 -11.41
C ASP A 109 -16.11 9.83 -10.00
N ARG A 110 -17.42 9.69 -9.78
CA ARG A 110 -18.06 9.87 -8.47
C ARG A 110 -18.75 8.59 -8.01
N VAL A 111 -18.95 8.53 -6.70
CA VAL A 111 -19.70 7.45 -6.07
C VAL A 111 -21.19 7.74 -6.20
N ASP A 112 -21.94 6.85 -6.85
CA ASP A 112 -23.40 6.84 -6.85
C ASP A 112 -23.97 5.92 -5.77
N ALA A 113 -23.35 4.74 -5.61
CA ALA A 113 -23.73 3.75 -4.62
C ALA A 113 -22.50 3.09 -3.99
N LEU A 114 -22.62 2.71 -2.72
CA LEU A 114 -21.65 1.87 -2.04
C LEU A 114 -22.13 0.42 -2.02
N GLY A 115 -21.20 -0.52 -2.09
CA GLY A 115 -21.50 -1.94 -2.12
C GLY A 115 -20.33 -2.84 -1.79
N TYR A 116 -20.59 -4.13 -1.95
CA TYR A 116 -19.63 -5.19 -1.72
C TYR A 116 -19.75 -6.27 -2.81
N LYS A 117 -18.70 -7.06 -2.98
CA LYS A 117 -18.75 -8.32 -3.75
C LYS A 117 -18.85 -9.48 -2.76
N ALA A 118 -19.77 -10.42 -3.00
CA ALA A 118 -20.08 -11.47 -2.03
C ALA A 118 -18.92 -12.45 -1.87
N SER A 119 -18.33 -12.91 -2.97
CA SER A 119 -17.19 -13.83 -2.97
C SER A 119 -16.38 -13.71 -4.25
N ARG A 120 -15.23 -14.41 -4.30
CA ARG A 120 -14.45 -14.56 -5.55
C ARG A 120 -15.23 -15.19 -6.70
N TYR A 121 -16.28 -15.97 -6.40
CA TYR A 121 -17.10 -16.68 -7.38
C TYR A 121 -18.38 -15.92 -7.73
N ASP A 122 -18.83 -15.06 -6.81
CA ASP A 122 -19.94 -14.14 -7.03
C ASP A 122 -19.44 -12.70 -6.84
N LYS A 123 -18.97 -12.15 -7.96
CA LYS A 123 -18.43 -10.80 -8.07
C LYS A 123 -19.51 -9.75 -8.38
N SER A 124 -20.79 -10.12 -8.30
CA SER A 124 -21.87 -9.15 -8.50
C SER A 124 -21.78 -8.02 -7.47
N PHE A 125 -22.00 -6.79 -7.95
CA PHE A 125 -22.10 -5.64 -7.07
C PHE A 125 -23.39 -5.73 -6.25
N ARG A 126 -23.26 -5.70 -4.93
CA ARG A 126 -24.39 -5.71 -4.00
C ARG A 126 -24.39 -4.44 -3.16
N GLY A 127 -25.49 -3.72 -3.19
CA GLY A 127 -25.64 -2.47 -2.43
C GLY A 127 -25.43 -2.69 -0.93
N PHE A 128 -24.74 -1.75 -0.30
CA PHE A 128 -24.46 -1.79 1.12
C PHE A 128 -25.67 -1.31 1.94
N ASN A 129 -26.07 -2.09 2.95
CA ASN A 129 -27.11 -1.74 3.91
C ASN A 129 -26.62 -1.99 5.34
N TRP A 130 -27.44 -1.67 6.35
CA TRP A 130 -27.06 -1.84 7.75
C TRP A 130 -26.74 -3.29 8.14
N ASP A 131 -27.43 -4.28 7.55
CA ASP A 131 -27.12 -5.69 7.78
C ASP A 131 -25.73 -6.06 7.24
N ALA A 132 -25.41 -5.66 6.00
CA ALA A 132 -24.09 -5.87 5.42
C ALA A 132 -22.99 -5.19 6.26
N ALA A 133 -23.23 -3.97 6.76
CA ALA A 133 -22.30 -3.28 7.66
C ALA A 133 -22.06 -4.03 8.96
N TYR A 134 -23.13 -4.56 9.55
CA TYR A 134 -23.05 -5.33 10.78
C TYR A 134 -22.32 -6.67 10.56
N ARG A 135 -22.67 -7.42 9.52
CA ARG A 135 -22.01 -8.69 9.18
C ARG A 135 -20.52 -8.49 8.88
N PHE A 136 -20.20 -7.45 8.12
CA PHE A 136 -18.81 -7.06 7.84
C PHE A 136 -18.02 -6.78 9.13
N SER A 137 -18.54 -5.91 10.02
CA SER A 137 -17.90 -5.59 11.30
C SER A 137 -17.71 -6.83 12.18
N LYS A 138 -18.74 -7.67 12.29
CA LYS A 138 -18.72 -8.90 13.09
C LYS A 138 -17.70 -9.91 12.55
N GLY A 139 -17.66 -10.10 11.23
CA GLY A 139 -16.68 -10.98 10.58
C GLY A 139 -15.25 -10.52 10.82
N LEU A 140 -14.98 -9.23 10.58
CA LEU A 140 -13.66 -8.64 10.79
C LEU A 140 -13.20 -8.73 12.25
N THR A 141 -14.14 -8.61 13.20
CA THR A 141 -13.85 -8.77 14.64
C THR A 141 -13.21 -10.12 14.96
N TYR A 142 -13.73 -11.23 14.40
CA TYR A 142 -13.16 -12.56 14.64
C TYR A 142 -11.69 -12.64 14.19
N CYS A 143 -11.43 -12.14 13.00
CA CYS A 143 -10.08 -12.15 12.44
C CYS A 143 -9.12 -11.28 13.26
N MET A 144 -9.55 -10.08 13.65
CA MET A 144 -8.76 -9.16 14.47
C MET A 144 -8.53 -9.67 15.90
N LYS A 145 -9.47 -10.43 16.49
CA LYS A 145 -9.27 -11.08 17.80
C LYS A 145 -8.08 -12.03 17.76
N ARG A 146 -7.89 -12.74 16.65
CA ARG A 146 -6.74 -13.65 16.52
C ARG A 146 -5.41 -12.90 16.57
N ALA A 147 -5.32 -11.67 16.06
CA ALA A 147 -4.14 -10.82 16.23
C ALA A 147 -3.93 -10.42 17.70
N VAL A 148 -5.00 -10.02 18.40
CA VAL A 148 -4.96 -9.70 19.85
C VAL A 148 -4.48 -10.88 20.68
N ASP A 149 -4.97 -12.10 20.41
CA ASP A 149 -4.60 -13.33 21.11
C ASP A 149 -3.11 -13.68 20.94
N ASN A 150 -2.51 -13.27 19.82
CA ASN A 150 -1.11 -13.53 19.50
C ASN A 150 -0.19 -12.34 19.81
N ASN A 151 -0.68 -11.37 20.58
CA ASN A 151 0.04 -10.16 20.96
C ASN A 151 0.53 -9.31 19.77
N ILE A 152 -0.25 -9.28 18.70
CA ILE A 152 0.02 -8.50 17.50
C ILE A 152 -0.79 -7.21 17.55
N TYR A 153 -0.17 -6.08 17.23
CA TYR A 153 -0.90 -4.84 17.01
C TYR A 153 -1.33 -4.74 15.54
N ILE A 154 -2.22 -3.83 15.19
CA ILE A 154 -2.76 -3.78 13.82
C ILE A 154 -2.52 -2.47 13.11
N VAL A 155 -2.47 -2.60 11.78
CA VAL A 155 -2.70 -1.53 10.84
C VAL A 155 -3.95 -1.88 10.04
N THR A 156 -4.78 -0.88 9.71
CA THR A 156 -5.91 -1.08 8.80
C THR A 156 -5.85 -0.05 7.69
N HIS A 157 -6.03 -0.50 6.46
CA HIS A 157 -6.18 0.32 5.26
C HIS A 157 -7.53 0.03 4.63
N ILE A 158 -8.23 1.09 4.21
CA ILE A 158 -9.57 0.95 3.64
C ILE A 158 -9.50 1.34 2.16
N HIS A 159 -9.78 0.35 1.32
CA HIS A 159 -9.88 0.46 -0.12
C HIS A 159 -11.34 0.58 -0.54
N LEU A 160 -11.59 1.41 -1.57
CA LEU A 160 -12.88 1.51 -2.24
C LEU A 160 -12.66 1.31 -3.75
N ASP A 161 -12.98 0.13 -4.28
CA ASP A 161 -12.74 -0.25 -5.68
C ASP A 161 -13.97 -0.09 -6.56
N ASP A 162 -13.74 0.00 -7.87
CA ASP A 162 -14.82 -0.03 -8.84
C ASP A 162 -15.54 -1.39 -8.82
N GLY A 163 -16.81 -1.36 -8.43
CA GLY A 163 -17.68 -2.52 -8.33
C GLY A 163 -18.32 -2.95 -9.64
N LEU A 164 -18.30 -2.08 -10.65
CA LEU A 164 -18.86 -2.33 -11.98
C LEU A 164 -17.81 -2.78 -13.00
N ASP A 165 -16.56 -2.93 -12.57
CA ASP A 165 -15.44 -3.41 -13.39
C ASP A 165 -15.19 -2.53 -14.65
N LYS A 166 -15.45 -1.22 -14.56
CA LYS A 166 -15.13 -0.22 -15.59
C LYS A 166 -13.65 0.19 -15.58
N GLY A 167 -12.95 -0.05 -14.47
CA GLY A 167 -11.50 0.14 -14.34
C GLY A 167 -11.08 1.54 -13.88
N THR A 168 -12.00 2.33 -13.31
CA THR A 168 -11.65 3.61 -12.69
C THR A 168 -10.84 3.36 -11.42
N TRP A 169 -9.62 3.88 -11.39
CA TRP A 169 -8.77 3.75 -10.22
C TRP A 169 -9.30 4.61 -9.07
N ARG A 170 -9.44 4.01 -7.88
CA ARG A 170 -9.95 4.64 -6.65
C ARG A 170 -9.33 6.01 -6.31
N ASN A 171 -8.11 6.27 -6.80
CA ASN A 171 -7.38 7.48 -6.53
C ASN A 171 -8.00 8.74 -7.17
N SER A 172 -8.67 8.60 -8.32
CA SER A 172 -9.38 9.72 -8.98
C SER A 172 -10.79 9.96 -8.46
N VAL A 173 -11.34 9.04 -7.65
CA VAL A 173 -12.75 9.07 -7.25
C VAL A 173 -13.03 10.17 -6.22
N ILE A 174 -13.97 11.05 -6.55
CA ILE A 174 -14.38 12.17 -5.69
C ILE A 174 -15.65 11.80 -4.93
N PHE A 175 -15.57 11.76 -3.60
CA PHE A 175 -16.74 11.56 -2.74
C PHE A 175 -16.51 12.17 -1.35
N ASN A 176 -17.58 12.53 -0.64
CA ASN A 176 -17.53 12.99 0.74
C ASN A 176 -17.81 11.80 1.67
N PRO A 177 -16.90 11.44 2.60
CA PRO A 177 -17.06 10.24 3.42
C PRO A 177 -18.26 10.27 4.38
N SER A 178 -18.87 11.43 4.59
CA SER A 178 -20.07 11.63 5.44
C SER A 178 -21.38 11.76 4.65
N GLN A 179 -21.30 11.85 3.31
CA GLN A 179 -22.49 11.87 2.45
C GLN A 179 -22.99 10.43 2.21
N LYS A 180 -24.31 10.26 2.12
CA LYS A 180 -24.92 8.96 1.81
C LYS A 180 -24.90 8.68 0.31
N TYR A 181 -24.63 7.42 -0.02
CA TYR A 181 -24.57 6.86 -1.37
C TYR A 181 -25.45 5.61 -1.42
N GLY A 182 -26.77 5.84 -1.41
CA GLY A 182 -27.77 4.84 -1.05
C GLY A 182 -28.15 4.91 0.43
N ALA A 183 -28.16 3.78 1.12
CA ALA A 183 -28.62 3.71 2.52
C ALA A 183 -27.63 4.36 3.52
N LEU A 184 -26.34 4.34 3.19
CA LEU A 184 -25.24 4.66 4.09
C LEU A 184 -24.22 5.59 3.44
N SER A 185 -23.49 6.34 4.26
CA SER A 185 -22.24 6.99 3.89
C SER A 185 -21.05 6.02 3.89
N PHE A 186 -19.92 6.43 3.31
CA PHE A 186 -18.68 5.64 3.37
C PHE A 186 -18.25 5.37 4.83
N TRP A 187 -18.36 6.38 5.71
CA TRP A 187 -18.11 6.21 7.12
C TRP A 187 -19.05 5.18 7.75
N GLU A 188 -20.33 5.18 7.44
CA GLU A 188 -21.30 4.22 8.01
C GLU A 188 -21.16 2.80 7.42
N ALA A 189 -20.84 2.69 6.14
CA ALA A 189 -20.73 1.41 5.43
C ALA A 189 -19.41 0.68 5.71
N VAL A 190 -18.28 1.40 5.79
CA VAL A 190 -16.96 0.76 5.83
C VAL A 190 -16.14 1.25 7.01
N GLY A 191 -16.02 2.56 7.18
CA GLY A 191 -15.14 3.15 8.19
C GLY A 191 -15.51 2.75 9.63
N LYS A 192 -16.75 3.02 10.02
CA LYS A 192 -17.30 2.72 11.35
C LYS A 192 -17.34 1.22 11.61
N PRO A 193 -17.80 0.34 10.69
CA PRO A 193 -17.68 -1.11 10.85
C PRO A 193 -16.25 -1.60 11.14
N THR A 194 -15.24 -1.07 10.45
CA THR A 194 -13.83 -1.39 10.75
C THR A 194 -13.42 -0.90 12.14
N ALA A 195 -13.78 0.33 12.52
CA ALA A 195 -13.48 0.86 13.85
C ALA A 195 -14.19 0.08 14.99
N LEU A 196 -15.43 -0.37 14.75
CA LEU A 196 -16.17 -1.25 15.65
C LEU A 196 -15.52 -2.63 15.78
N ALA A 197 -15.00 -3.20 14.68
CA ALA A 197 -14.29 -4.46 14.73
C ALA A 197 -13.03 -4.39 15.62
N ILE A 198 -12.30 -3.27 15.55
CA ILE A 198 -11.14 -3.01 16.42
C ILE A 198 -11.57 -2.85 17.88
N LYS A 199 -12.64 -2.08 18.11
CA LYS A 199 -13.24 -1.88 19.44
C LYS A 199 -13.57 -3.24 20.08
N ASP A 200 -14.25 -4.11 19.33
CA ASP A 200 -14.76 -5.39 19.82
C ASP A 200 -13.70 -6.50 19.85
N ALA A 201 -12.59 -6.33 19.13
CA ALA A 201 -11.43 -7.20 19.21
C ALA A 201 -10.55 -6.95 20.45
N ASN A 202 -10.77 -5.87 21.21
CA ASN A 202 -10.13 -5.58 22.50
C ASN A 202 -8.62 -5.23 22.43
N TYR A 203 -8.27 -4.21 21.65
CA TYR A 203 -6.89 -3.69 21.54
C TYR A 203 -6.40 -2.83 22.73
N LYS A 204 -6.99 -2.96 23.93
CA LYS A 204 -6.72 -2.09 25.10
C LYS A 204 -5.23 -1.91 25.45
N LYS A 205 -4.42 -2.94 25.22
CA LYS A 205 -3.00 -2.96 25.58
C LYS A 205 -2.05 -2.67 24.41
N ARG A 206 -2.57 -2.42 23.21
CA ARG A 206 -1.81 -2.43 21.95
C ARG A 206 -2.07 -1.17 21.15
N ASP A 207 -1.12 -0.85 20.28
CA ASP A 207 -1.30 0.25 19.34
C ASP A 207 -2.27 -0.14 18.22
N VAL A 208 -2.92 0.85 17.66
CA VAL A 208 -3.83 0.69 16.52
C VAL A 208 -3.49 1.77 15.53
N TYR A 209 -3.12 1.37 14.32
CA TYR A 209 -2.96 2.27 13.19
C TYR A 209 -4.17 2.13 12.28
N TYR A 210 -4.92 3.21 12.12
CA TYR A 210 -6.11 3.24 11.28
C TYR A 210 -5.89 4.25 10.16
N ALA A 211 -5.63 3.79 8.95
CA ALA A 211 -5.65 4.64 7.78
C ALA A 211 -7.10 4.78 7.30
N MET A 212 -7.58 6.02 7.22
CA MET A 212 -8.97 6.29 6.90
C MET A 212 -9.35 5.92 5.46
N GLN A 213 -8.35 5.83 4.60
CA GLN A 213 -8.42 5.44 3.20
C GLN A 213 -7.06 4.89 2.78
N ALA A 214 -6.98 4.24 1.62
CA ALA A 214 -5.73 3.89 0.96
C ALA A 214 -5.82 4.16 -0.55
N GLU A 215 -4.88 4.98 -1.05
CA GLU A 215 -4.78 5.44 -2.44
C GLU A 215 -6.02 6.15 -2.98
N MET A 216 -6.76 6.87 -2.13
CA MET A 216 -7.97 7.61 -2.49
C MET A 216 -7.68 9.11 -2.34
N GLY A 217 -6.73 9.60 -3.13
CA GLY A 217 -6.22 10.97 -3.08
C GLY A 217 -7.31 12.00 -3.35
N ALA A 218 -8.11 11.83 -4.41
CA ALA A 218 -9.09 12.85 -4.81
C ALA A 218 -10.06 13.20 -3.68
N THR A 219 -10.72 12.22 -3.06
CA THR A 219 -11.61 12.46 -1.91
C THR A 219 -10.92 13.18 -0.74
N LEU A 220 -9.65 12.88 -0.43
CA LEU A 220 -8.92 13.56 0.65
C LEU A 220 -8.73 15.05 0.36
N PHE A 221 -8.37 15.38 -0.88
CA PHE A 221 -8.02 16.74 -1.28
C PHE A 221 -9.27 17.60 -1.55
N TYR A 222 -10.34 17.01 -2.08
CA TYR A 222 -11.63 17.69 -2.28
C TYR A 222 -12.47 17.81 -1.00
N HIS A 223 -12.36 16.87 -0.05
CA HIS A 223 -13.16 16.86 1.19
C HIS A 223 -12.34 16.77 2.49
N PRO A 224 -11.27 17.56 2.69
CA PRO A 224 -10.34 17.40 3.83
C PRO A 224 -11.00 17.62 5.20
N ARG A 225 -12.04 18.46 5.29
CA ARG A 225 -12.81 18.69 6.52
C ARG A 225 -13.64 17.48 6.94
N ALA A 226 -14.24 16.78 5.98
CA ALA A 226 -15.02 15.58 6.25
C ALA A 226 -14.10 14.47 6.78
N TRP A 227 -12.93 14.27 6.15
CA TRP A 227 -11.92 13.33 6.63
C TRP A 227 -11.35 13.69 8.00
N SER A 228 -11.17 14.97 8.31
CA SER A 228 -10.82 15.41 9.67
C SER A 228 -11.87 15.02 10.72
N SER A 229 -13.15 14.96 10.32
CA SER A 229 -14.26 14.55 11.18
C SER A 229 -14.30 13.02 11.36
N VAL A 230 -14.01 12.27 10.28
CA VAL A 230 -13.80 10.81 10.34
C VAL A 230 -12.69 10.47 11.33
N MET A 231 -11.56 11.17 11.29
CA MET A 231 -10.44 10.95 12.23
C MET A 231 -10.88 11.00 13.70
N SER A 232 -11.66 12.02 14.05
CA SER A 232 -12.17 12.19 15.41
C SER A 232 -13.14 11.07 15.80
N SER A 233 -13.96 10.64 14.85
CA SER A 233 -14.94 9.56 15.02
C SER A 233 -14.26 8.21 15.22
N VAL A 234 -13.21 7.90 14.46
CA VAL A 234 -12.39 6.67 14.63
C VAL A 234 -11.83 6.59 16.04
N LYS A 235 -11.14 7.64 16.51
CA LYS A 235 -10.57 7.67 17.87
C LYS A 235 -11.65 7.52 18.94
N SER A 236 -12.83 8.13 18.74
CA SER A 236 -13.96 8.03 19.66
C SER A 236 -14.51 6.61 19.75
N VAL A 237 -14.82 5.99 18.61
CA VAL A 237 -15.40 4.63 18.55
C VAL A 237 -14.46 3.61 19.17
N ILE A 238 -13.18 3.62 18.80
CA ILE A 238 -12.21 2.64 19.30
C ILE A 238 -11.98 2.81 20.81
N ALA A 239 -11.95 4.06 21.30
CA ALA A 239 -11.77 4.35 22.73
C ALA A 239 -12.94 3.89 23.61
N GLN A 240 -14.17 3.77 23.07
CA GLN A 240 -15.31 3.18 23.79
C GLN A 240 -15.06 1.71 24.17
N GLY A 241 -14.18 1.01 23.45
CA GLY A 241 -13.72 -0.34 23.77
C GLY A 241 -12.66 -0.37 24.87
N GLY A 242 -12.28 0.78 25.43
CA GLY A 242 -11.24 0.94 26.45
C GLY A 242 -9.81 1.07 25.92
N THR A 243 -9.61 1.11 24.60
CA THR A 243 -8.29 1.38 24.02
C THR A 243 -7.90 2.84 24.28
N PRO A 244 -6.76 3.10 24.95
CA PRO A 244 -6.33 4.47 25.23
C PRO A 244 -6.22 5.30 23.95
N ARG A 245 -6.75 6.53 23.97
CA ARG A 245 -6.77 7.41 22.77
C ARG A 245 -5.39 7.67 22.18
N ASN A 246 -4.34 7.70 23.00
CA ASN A 246 -2.95 7.88 22.56
C ASN A 246 -2.35 6.65 21.87
N LYS A 247 -2.96 5.47 22.04
CA LYS A 247 -2.63 4.24 21.31
C LYS A 247 -3.39 4.10 19.98
N VAL A 248 -4.38 4.95 19.72
CA VAL A 248 -5.10 4.99 18.45
C VAL A 248 -4.49 6.06 17.55
N LYS A 249 -3.67 5.62 16.61
CA LYS A 249 -3.03 6.42 15.57
C LYS A 249 -3.92 6.40 14.32
N VAL A 250 -4.30 7.57 13.82
CA VAL A 250 -5.14 7.72 12.63
C VAL A 250 -4.39 8.45 11.55
N GLY A 251 -4.34 7.86 10.36
CA GLY A 251 -3.51 8.31 9.26
C GLY A 251 -4.24 8.37 7.94
N VAL A 252 -3.47 8.74 6.92
CA VAL A 252 -3.84 8.63 5.50
C VAL A 252 -2.82 7.72 4.82
N ASN A 253 -3.27 6.91 3.86
CA ASN A 253 -2.37 6.15 3.00
C ASN A 253 -2.47 6.65 1.55
N ILE A 254 -1.37 7.16 1.00
CA ILE A 254 -1.32 7.76 -0.33
C ILE A 254 -0.50 6.88 -1.27
N ASN A 255 -0.77 6.95 -2.57
CA ASN A 255 0.09 6.30 -3.55
C ASN A 255 1.45 7.02 -3.66
N TRP A 256 2.48 6.36 -4.18
CA TRP A 256 3.82 6.95 -4.35
C TRP A 256 3.90 8.07 -5.38
N GLU A 257 2.93 8.13 -6.29
CA GLU A 257 2.70 9.21 -7.23
C GLU A 257 1.19 9.51 -7.29
N LYS A 258 0.83 10.63 -7.91
CA LYS A 258 -0.58 11.00 -8.07
C LYS A 258 -1.25 11.18 -6.72
N ILE A 259 -0.54 11.77 -5.74
CA ILE A 259 -0.95 11.74 -4.32
C ILE A 259 -2.31 12.39 -4.07
N CYS A 260 -2.67 13.37 -4.90
CA CYS A 260 -3.95 14.07 -4.79
C CYS A 260 -5.04 13.49 -5.68
N GLY A 261 -4.70 12.60 -6.64
CA GLY A 261 -5.63 12.09 -7.64
C GLY A 261 -6.35 13.18 -8.44
N CYS A 262 -5.70 14.33 -8.62
CA CYS A 262 -6.35 15.57 -9.04
C CYS A 262 -5.53 16.32 -10.09
N PRO A 263 -6.18 16.96 -11.08
CA PRO A 263 -7.56 16.71 -11.48
C PRO A 263 -7.67 15.31 -12.15
N ALA A 264 -8.88 14.74 -12.19
CA ALA A 264 -9.10 13.33 -12.55
C ALA A 264 -8.54 12.98 -13.93
N GLU A 265 -8.61 13.91 -14.89
CA GLU A 265 -8.08 13.72 -16.24
C GLU A 265 -6.57 13.50 -16.31
N LEU A 266 -5.81 13.87 -15.27
CA LEU A 266 -4.37 13.64 -15.22
C LEU A 266 -4.00 12.26 -14.66
N ILE A 267 -4.96 11.46 -14.17
CA ILE A 267 -4.63 10.20 -13.48
C ILE A 267 -3.89 9.20 -14.37
N TYR A 268 -4.10 9.27 -15.68
CA TYR A 268 -3.43 8.43 -16.69
C TYR A 268 -2.16 9.07 -17.28
N SER A 269 -1.73 10.24 -16.79
CA SER A 269 -0.50 10.87 -17.24
C SER A 269 0.73 10.04 -16.86
N VAL A 270 1.61 9.85 -17.85
CA VAL A 270 2.96 9.28 -17.68
C VAL A 270 3.98 10.30 -17.16
N ASN A 271 3.61 11.59 -17.13
CA ASN A 271 4.42 12.70 -16.64
C ASN A 271 3.66 13.54 -15.60
N TYR A 272 2.94 12.83 -14.71
CA TYR A 272 1.92 13.41 -13.84
C TYR A 272 2.38 14.65 -13.07
N TYR A 273 3.56 14.61 -12.45
CA TYR A 273 4.06 15.74 -11.65
C TYR A 273 4.15 17.04 -12.45
N ASN A 274 4.70 16.97 -13.67
CA ASN A 274 4.85 18.14 -14.52
C ASN A 274 3.49 18.61 -15.05
N ASP A 275 2.60 17.69 -15.42
CA ASP A 275 1.25 18.02 -15.88
C ASP A 275 0.42 18.66 -14.76
N LEU A 276 0.53 18.13 -13.54
CA LEU A 276 -0.09 18.69 -12.34
C LEU A 276 0.43 20.10 -12.06
N LYS A 277 1.75 20.30 -12.14
CA LYS A 277 2.39 21.61 -11.97
C LYS A 277 1.89 22.61 -13.03
N ASN A 278 1.76 22.18 -14.28
CA ASN A 278 1.26 23.01 -15.37
C ASN A 278 -0.24 23.34 -15.22
N ASN A 279 -1.01 22.46 -14.58
CA ASN A 279 -2.44 22.66 -14.29
C ASN A 279 -2.69 23.17 -12.85
N TRP A 280 -1.65 23.61 -12.14
CA TRP A 280 -1.74 23.90 -10.71
C TRP A 280 -2.80 24.94 -10.36
N GLY A 281 -2.97 25.97 -11.19
CA GLY A 281 -4.02 26.98 -11.00
C GLY A 281 -5.45 26.40 -10.99
N LYS A 282 -5.72 25.36 -11.79
CA LYS A 282 -7.01 24.65 -11.78
C LYS A 282 -7.20 23.85 -10.49
N VAL A 283 -6.13 23.21 -10.01
CA VAL A 283 -6.19 22.47 -8.75
C VAL A 283 -6.44 23.43 -7.59
N GLN A 284 -5.72 24.54 -7.52
CA GLN A 284 -5.88 25.54 -6.47
C GLN A 284 -7.28 26.16 -6.42
N SER A 285 -7.98 26.28 -7.56
CA SER A 285 -9.36 26.77 -7.58
C SER A 285 -10.38 25.69 -7.17
N ALA A 286 -10.05 24.42 -7.39
CA ALA A 286 -10.94 23.29 -7.11
C ALA A 286 -10.86 22.78 -5.65
N ILE A 287 -9.72 22.96 -4.98
CA ILE A 287 -9.51 22.44 -3.62
C ILE A 287 -9.14 23.55 -2.62
N ASN A 288 -9.43 23.30 -1.34
CA ASN A 288 -8.96 24.16 -0.27
C ASN A 288 -7.60 23.69 0.27
N VAL A 289 -6.50 24.15 -0.34
CA VAL A 289 -5.12 23.77 0.03
C VAL A 289 -4.84 23.98 1.53
N ARG A 290 -5.38 25.04 2.14
CA ARG A 290 -5.21 25.30 3.59
C ARG A 290 -5.82 24.18 4.43
N GLU A 291 -7.00 23.69 4.07
CA GLU A 291 -7.65 22.59 4.79
C GLU A 291 -6.97 21.24 4.52
N VAL A 292 -6.44 21.02 3.30
CA VAL A 292 -5.60 19.85 3.01
C VAL A 292 -4.38 19.83 3.93
N ARG A 293 -3.64 20.94 4.01
CA ARG A 293 -2.48 21.06 4.91
C ARG A 293 -2.86 20.78 6.37
N ARG A 294 -4.00 21.31 6.82
CA ARG A 294 -4.52 21.05 8.18
C ARG A 294 -4.83 19.58 8.42
N LEU A 295 -5.38 18.87 7.44
CA LEU A 295 -5.62 17.43 7.55
C LEU A 295 -4.30 16.67 7.74
N PHE A 296 -3.32 16.90 6.86
CA PHE A 296 -2.00 16.26 6.94
C PHE A 296 -1.21 16.63 8.20
N GLN A 297 -1.41 17.83 8.73
CA GLN A 297 -0.85 18.24 10.04
C GLN A 297 -1.56 17.58 11.23
N LYS A 298 -2.83 17.18 11.08
CA LYS A 298 -3.61 16.55 12.15
C LYS A 298 -3.40 15.04 12.27
N VAL A 299 -3.21 14.34 11.15
CA VAL A 299 -2.99 12.89 11.19
C VAL A 299 -1.77 12.51 12.02
N ASP A 300 -1.78 11.29 12.53
CA ASP A 300 -0.69 10.75 13.36
C ASP A 300 0.41 10.09 12.50
N PHE A 301 0.06 9.58 11.32
CA PHE A 301 1.00 8.92 10.40
C PHE A 301 0.59 9.12 8.93
N ILE A 302 1.55 8.88 8.02
CA ILE A 302 1.38 8.86 6.57
C ILE A 302 1.85 7.49 6.05
N GLY A 303 0.94 6.74 5.46
CA GLY A 303 1.24 5.54 4.68
C GLY A 303 1.57 5.90 3.23
N VAL A 304 2.52 5.19 2.64
CA VAL A 304 2.87 5.32 1.22
C VAL A 304 2.89 3.94 0.56
N SER A 305 2.08 3.75 -0.48
CA SER A 305 2.21 2.59 -1.37
C SER A 305 3.50 2.73 -2.17
N ALA A 306 4.46 1.83 -2.00
CA ALA A 306 5.81 1.98 -2.51
C ALA A 306 6.08 1.08 -3.71
N TYR A 307 5.73 1.57 -4.90
CA TYR A 307 5.94 0.85 -6.15
C TYR A 307 6.63 1.67 -7.25
N ALA A 308 7.35 2.74 -6.87
CA ALA A 308 8.19 3.45 -7.83
C ALA A 308 9.22 2.49 -8.47
N ALA A 309 9.47 2.68 -9.75
CA ALA A 309 10.50 1.95 -10.48
C ALA A 309 11.86 2.03 -9.77
N VAL A 310 12.62 0.96 -9.83
CA VAL A 310 13.98 0.85 -9.27
C VAL A 310 14.96 0.42 -10.36
N PRO A 311 16.26 0.72 -10.22
CA PRO A 311 17.27 0.15 -11.11
C PRO A 311 17.28 -1.38 -11.03
N ARG A 312 17.76 -2.05 -12.09
CA ARG A 312 17.93 -3.52 -12.12
C ARG A 312 18.79 -4.04 -10.95
N TYR A 313 19.73 -3.22 -10.48
CA TYR A 313 20.57 -3.50 -9.32
C TYR A 313 20.38 -2.38 -8.30
N PRO A 314 19.29 -2.43 -7.49
CA PRO A 314 18.95 -1.33 -6.61
C PRO A 314 19.93 -1.26 -5.43
N SER A 315 20.20 -0.04 -5.00
CA SER A 315 20.83 0.29 -3.73
C SER A 315 19.79 0.58 -2.65
N LEU A 316 20.21 0.74 -1.40
CA LEU A 316 19.31 1.08 -0.31
C LEU A 316 18.58 2.41 -0.50
N SER A 317 19.20 3.40 -1.15
CA SER A 317 18.56 4.70 -1.41
C SER A 317 17.50 4.61 -2.52
N ASP A 318 17.63 3.65 -3.43
CA ASP A 318 16.63 3.44 -4.49
C ASP A 318 15.29 2.96 -3.91
N LEU A 319 15.30 2.28 -2.75
CA LEU A 319 14.07 1.88 -2.05
C LEU A 319 13.26 3.06 -1.52
N GLU A 320 13.82 4.28 -1.47
CA GLU A 320 13.12 5.51 -1.07
C GLU A 320 12.64 6.36 -2.26
N THR A 321 12.72 5.84 -3.49
CA THR A 321 12.24 6.57 -4.68
C THR A 321 10.76 6.96 -4.54
N SER A 322 9.94 6.06 -4.00
CA SER A 322 8.52 6.33 -3.70
C SER A 322 8.35 7.51 -2.74
N LEU A 323 9.13 7.58 -1.65
CA LEU A 323 9.05 8.67 -0.68
C LEU A 323 9.51 10.00 -1.28
N ARG A 324 10.57 10.00 -2.10
CA ARG A 324 11.02 11.21 -2.79
C ARG A 324 9.96 11.77 -3.73
N LYS A 325 9.25 10.91 -4.47
CA LYS A 325 8.17 11.33 -5.36
C LYS A 325 6.98 11.91 -4.59
N VAL A 326 6.57 11.25 -3.50
CA VAL A 326 5.55 11.80 -2.58
C VAL A 326 5.98 13.16 -2.01
N ASP A 327 7.21 13.28 -1.53
CA ASP A 327 7.74 14.54 -0.96
C ASP A 327 7.75 15.66 -2.00
N GLN A 328 8.15 15.35 -3.23
CA GLN A 328 8.12 16.27 -4.36
C GLN A 328 6.70 16.76 -4.68
N GLU A 329 5.72 15.85 -4.77
CA GLU A 329 4.32 16.22 -5.01
C GLU A 329 3.71 17.00 -3.85
N LEU A 330 3.98 16.62 -2.59
CA LEU A 330 3.57 17.38 -1.39
C LEU A 330 4.12 18.81 -1.39
N GLY A 331 5.29 19.02 -2.01
CA GLY A 331 5.90 20.33 -2.20
C GLY A 331 4.98 21.33 -2.93
N LEU A 332 4.16 20.86 -3.88
CA LEU A 332 3.17 21.70 -4.58
C LEU A 332 2.11 22.25 -3.61
N PHE A 333 1.79 21.50 -2.55
CA PHE A 333 0.84 21.88 -1.50
C PHE A 333 1.51 22.61 -0.33
N GLY A 334 2.80 22.96 -0.43
CA GLY A 334 3.55 23.61 0.64
C GLY A 334 3.76 22.71 1.87
N MET A 335 3.99 21.42 1.62
CA MET A 335 4.29 20.40 2.63
C MET A 335 5.52 19.58 2.22
N SER A 336 6.11 18.88 3.18
CA SER A 336 7.09 17.82 2.94
C SER A 336 6.91 16.74 4.00
N LEU A 337 7.20 15.48 3.68
CA LEU A 337 7.15 14.36 4.62
C LEU A 337 7.97 14.65 5.88
N LYS A 338 9.19 15.18 5.70
CA LYS A 338 10.07 15.57 6.82
C LYS A 338 9.49 16.74 7.62
N GLY A 339 8.94 17.75 6.95
CA GLY A 339 8.38 18.94 7.59
C GLY A 339 7.08 18.68 8.34
N LEU A 340 6.32 17.65 7.97
CA LEU A 340 5.09 17.25 8.66
C LEU A 340 5.36 16.55 10.01
N GLY A 341 6.57 16.00 10.21
CA GLY A 341 6.98 15.35 11.46
C GLY A 341 6.10 14.16 11.85
N LYS A 342 5.58 13.43 10.87
CA LYS A 342 4.69 12.27 11.06
C LYS A 342 5.45 10.96 10.98
N GLU A 343 4.89 9.93 11.60
CA GLU A 343 5.35 8.57 11.37
C GLU A 343 5.11 8.21 9.89
N ILE A 344 6.12 7.65 9.22
CA ILE A 344 6.02 7.19 7.83
C ILE A 344 6.01 5.67 7.82
N ILE A 345 5.06 5.07 7.11
CA ILE A 345 5.05 3.63 6.88
C ILE A 345 4.96 3.34 5.37
N TYR A 346 5.63 2.29 4.91
CA TYR A 346 5.28 1.69 3.63
C TYR A 346 4.06 0.80 3.84
N SER A 347 2.90 1.32 3.49
CA SER A 347 1.59 0.69 3.65
C SER A 347 1.37 -0.47 2.68
N GLU A 348 1.89 -0.32 1.46
CA GLU A 348 1.92 -1.34 0.42
C GLU A 348 3.37 -1.41 -0.10
N TYR A 349 3.96 -2.60 -0.10
CA TYR A 349 5.35 -2.78 -0.49
C TYR A 349 5.54 -4.14 -1.18
N GLY A 350 6.24 -4.18 -2.30
CA GLY A 350 6.59 -5.43 -2.94
C GLY A 350 6.89 -5.30 -4.43
N LEU A 351 7.05 -6.45 -5.07
CA LEU A 351 7.24 -6.60 -6.51
C LEU A 351 6.11 -7.44 -7.07
N GLY A 352 5.39 -6.93 -8.06
CA GLY A 352 4.29 -7.68 -8.68
C GLY A 352 4.73 -8.64 -9.78
N GLY A 353 5.83 -8.37 -10.49
CA GLY A 353 6.35 -9.29 -11.50
C GLY A 353 5.56 -9.34 -12.81
N GLY A 354 4.62 -8.43 -13.03
CA GLY A 354 3.98 -8.21 -14.34
C GLY A 354 4.82 -7.31 -15.25
N GLN A 355 4.64 -7.45 -16.57
CA GLN A 355 5.33 -6.59 -17.55
C GLN A 355 4.51 -5.36 -17.95
N THR A 356 3.20 -5.49 -17.96
CA THR A 356 2.25 -4.56 -18.58
C THR A 356 1.07 -4.33 -17.65
N GLY A 357 0.32 -3.26 -17.91
CA GLY A 357 -0.89 -2.92 -17.15
C GLY A 357 -2.10 -3.81 -17.39
N ASP A 358 -1.95 -4.91 -18.14
CA ASP A 358 -3.02 -5.89 -18.35
C ASP A 358 -3.26 -6.80 -17.13
N TYR A 359 -2.31 -6.81 -16.19
CA TYR A 359 -2.29 -7.70 -15.03
C TYR A 359 -2.42 -9.20 -15.36
N GLN A 360 -2.04 -9.61 -16.57
CA GLN A 360 -2.06 -11.00 -17.04
C GLN A 360 -0.68 -11.46 -17.50
N THR A 361 0.16 -10.55 -18.00
CA THR A 361 1.43 -10.90 -18.64
C THR A 361 2.58 -10.94 -17.63
N PRO A 362 3.16 -12.12 -17.32
CA PRO A 362 4.34 -12.22 -16.48
C PRO A 362 5.54 -11.52 -17.13
N ALA A 363 6.35 -10.82 -16.32
CA ALA A 363 7.58 -10.20 -16.75
C ALA A 363 8.54 -11.23 -17.35
N GLN A 364 9.12 -10.91 -18.51
CA GLN A 364 10.07 -11.81 -19.18
C GLN A 364 11.53 -11.61 -18.73
N SER A 365 11.82 -10.56 -17.96
CA SER A 365 13.16 -10.26 -17.46
C SER A 365 13.12 -9.41 -16.20
N SER A 366 14.20 -9.42 -15.41
CA SER A 366 14.26 -8.64 -14.19
C SER A 366 14.25 -7.13 -14.44
N TYR A 367 14.65 -6.70 -15.65
CA TYR A 367 14.53 -5.32 -16.09
C TYR A 367 13.06 -4.87 -16.09
N ASN A 368 12.16 -5.71 -16.60
CA ASN A 368 10.72 -5.39 -16.65
C ASN A 368 10.12 -5.36 -15.24
N VAL A 369 10.52 -6.30 -14.36
CA VAL A 369 10.10 -6.29 -12.95
C VAL A 369 10.54 -5.00 -12.25
N ALA A 370 11.80 -4.58 -12.45
CA ALA A 370 12.37 -3.39 -11.82
C ALA A 370 11.74 -2.08 -12.34
N ALA A 371 11.41 -2.03 -13.64
CA ALA A 371 10.80 -0.87 -14.28
C ALA A 371 9.34 -0.64 -13.86
N SER A 372 8.62 -1.66 -13.41
CA SER A 372 7.23 -1.54 -12.98
C SER A 372 6.86 -2.46 -11.82
N PRO A 373 7.39 -2.21 -10.60
CA PRO A 373 7.09 -3.02 -9.41
C PRO A 373 5.60 -3.13 -9.09
N TYR A 374 4.83 -2.11 -9.49
CA TYR A 374 3.39 -2.04 -9.27
C TYR A 374 2.57 -2.96 -10.17
N TRP A 375 3.12 -3.52 -11.25
CA TRP A 375 2.38 -4.46 -12.10
C TRP A 375 2.50 -5.87 -11.56
N GLY A 376 1.35 -6.49 -11.28
CA GLY A 376 1.23 -7.87 -10.84
C GLY A 376 0.68 -8.77 -11.93
N VAL A 377 0.59 -10.06 -11.63
CA VAL A 377 -0.11 -11.05 -12.44
C VAL A 377 -1.29 -11.56 -11.61
N THR A 378 -2.51 -11.25 -12.05
CA THR A 378 -3.74 -11.57 -11.34
C THR A 378 -4.19 -13.00 -11.58
N GLY A 379 -5.17 -13.43 -10.78
CA GLY A 379 -5.72 -14.79 -10.82
C GLY A 379 -5.18 -15.66 -9.69
N VAL A 380 -5.64 -16.91 -9.65
CA VAL A 380 -5.05 -17.92 -8.76
C VAL A 380 -3.72 -18.40 -9.33
N TYR A 381 -2.84 -18.89 -8.47
CA TYR A 381 -1.56 -19.43 -8.90
C TYR A 381 -1.71 -20.54 -9.97
N THR A 382 -1.01 -20.36 -11.09
CA THR A 382 -0.66 -21.40 -12.06
C THR A 382 0.81 -21.26 -12.45
N PRO A 383 1.50 -22.33 -12.88
CA PRO A 383 2.87 -22.21 -13.37
C PRO A 383 3.02 -21.22 -14.55
N SER A 384 1.99 -21.11 -15.40
CA SER A 384 2.01 -20.23 -16.57
C SER A 384 1.90 -18.75 -16.24
N ASN A 385 1.32 -18.39 -15.09
CA ASN A 385 1.17 -17.01 -14.65
C ASN A 385 2.16 -16.64 -13.53
N ASP A 386 3.15 -17.50 -13.26
CA ASP A 386 4.17 -17.30 -12.24
C ASP A 386 5.41 -16.60 -12.81
N PRO A 387 5.55 -15.26 -12.63
CA PRO A 387 6.71 -14.53 -13.15
C PRO A 387 8.01 -14.97 -12.48
N TRP A 388 7.92 -15.64 -11.33
CA TRP A 388 9.07 -16.11 -10.58
C TRP A 388 9.57 -17.46 -11.07
N GLN A 389 8.92 -18.12 -12.05
CA GLN A 389 9.52 -19.31 -12.71
C GLN A 389 10.76 -18.93 -13.53
N ASN A 390 10.81 -17.70 -14.04
CA ASN A 390 11.99 -17.15 -14.66
C ASN A 390 13.10 -16.93 -13.59
N SER A 391 14.27 -17.52 -13.80
CA SER A 391 15.37 -17.50 -12.83
C SER A 391 15.95 -16.11 -12.60
N ASP A 392 16.04 -15.26 -13.63
CA ASP A 392 16.50 -13.86 -13.53
C ASP A 392 15.53 -13.03 -12.68
N ASN A 393 14.22 -13.16 -12.94
CA ASN A 393 13.19 -12.52 -12.11
C ASN A 393 13.26 -12.98 -10.65
N ARG A 394 13.37 -14.29 -10.41
CA ARG A 394 13.43 -14.87 -9.06
C ARG A 394 14.66 -14.39 -8.30
N GLN A 395 15.82 -14.32 -8.98
CA GLN A 395 17.06 -13.84 -8.37
C GLN A 395 16.98 -12.36 -8.02
N PHE A 396 16.42 -11.54 -8.92
CA PHE A 396 16.17 -10.12 -8.64
C PHE A 396 15.23 -9.95 -7.44
N MET A 397 14.11 -10.69 -7.42
CA MET A 397 13.12 -10.65 -6.35
C MET A 397 13.75 -11.02 -4.99
N ARG A 398 14.54 -12.10 -4.92
CA ARG A 398 15.27 -12.48 -3.70
C ARG A 398 16.25 -11.39 -3.24
N SER A 399 17.00 -10.81 -4.17
CA SER A 399 17.97 -9.74 -3.88
C SER A 399 17.25 -8.48 -3.37
N TYR A 400 16.12 -8.12 -3.95
CA TYR A 400 15.28 -7.00 -3.53
C TYR A 400 14.77 -7.18 -2.09
N TYR A 401 14.25 -8.35 -1.73
CA TYR A 401 13.78 -8.59 -0.35
C TYR A 401 14.93 -8.71 0.66
N GLN A 402 16.10 -9.21 0.24
CA GLN A 402 17.30 -9.13 1.08
C GLN A 402 17.68 -7.66 1.35
N LEU A 403 17.73 -6.82 0.32
CA LEU A 403 17.97 -5.39 0.44
C LEU A 403 16.91 -4.68 1.30
N THR A 404 15.64 -5.10 1.19
CA THR A 404 14.54 -4.62 2.03
C THR A 404 14.81 -4.88 3.51
N THR A 405 15.29 -6.08 3.88
CA THR A 405 15.64 -6.34 5.29
C THR A 405 16.85 -5.53 5.75
N GLU A 406 17.83 -5.25 4.88
CA GLU A 406 18.94 -4.35 5.20
C GLU A 406 18.50 -2.90 5.40
N TYR A 407 17.54 -2.43 4.59
CA TYR A 407 16.89 -1.15 4.76
C TYR A 407 16.10 -1.09 6.09
N ALA A 408 15.31 -2.12 6.37
CA ALA A 408 14.52 -2.24 7.58
C ALA A 408 15.38 -2.31 8.85
N LYS A 409 16.57 -2.93 8.80
CA LYS A 409 17.55 -2.89 9.91
C LYS A 409 17.99 -1.47 10.27
N ARG A 410 17.98 -0.56 9.28
CA ARG A 410 18.35 0.84 9.46
C ARG A 410 17.15 1.71 9.86
N GLY A 411 15.91 1.27 9.56
CA GLY A 411 14.70 2.07 9.76
C GLY A 411 14.57 3.20 8.73
N GLY A 412 15.19 3.05 7.56
CA GLY A 412 15.28 4.10 6.54
C GLY A 412 16.70 4.51 6.15
N VAL A 413 16.80 5.38 5.14
CA VAL A 413 18.04 6.03 4.69
C VAL A 413 17.96 7.54 4.89
N ASP A 414 17.15 8.23 4.08
CA ASP A 414 16.92 9.67 4.18
C ASP A 414 15.60 9.98 4.91
N TYR A 415 14.66 9.05 4.91
CA TYR A 415 13.38 9.16 5.60
C TYR A 415 13.30 8.11 6.72
N PRO A 416 13.01 8.50 7.97
CA PRO A 416 12.72 7.53 9.02
C PRO A 416 11.40 6.82 8.71
N VAL A 417 11.46 5.51 8.58
CA VAL A 417 10.31 4.64 8.33
C VAL A 417 10.04 3.82 9.59
N GLU A 418 8.79 3.76 10.01
CA GLU A 418 8.37 3.03 11.21
C GLU A 418 7.86 1.62 10.89
N GLY A 419 7.43 1.35 9.66
CA GLY A 419 6.95 0.02 9.28
C GLY A 419 6.95 -0.21 7.78
N ILE A 420 7.09 -1.48 7.40
CA ILE A 420 6.98 -1.96 6.02
C ILE A 420 5.93 -3.07 6.00
N PHE A 421 4.90 -2.91 5.18
CA PHE A 421 3.80 -3.87 5.06
C PHE A 421 3.79 -4.44 3.64
N LEU A 422 4.07 -5.73 3.53
CA LEU A 422 4.12 -6.39 2.24
C LEU A 422 2.71 -6.52 1.65
N TRP A 423 2.59 -6.32 0.34
CA TRP A 423 1.35 -6.55 -0.39
C TRP A 423 1.23 -8.05 -0.70
N ASN A 424 0.49 -8.77 0.13
CA ASN A 424 0.42 -10.22 0.09
C ASN A 424 -0.83 -10.70 -0.62
N ILE A 425 -0.92 -10.48 -1.93
CA ILE A 425 -1.93 -11.12 -2.79
C ILE A 425 -1.33 -11.42 -4.17
N ILE A 426 -1.83 -12.47 -4.83
CA ILE A 426 -1.42 -12.91 -6.18
C ILE A 426 0.11 -13.00 -6.33
N SER A 427 0.68 -12.61 -7.46
CA SER A 427 2.12 -12.68 -7.71
C SER A 427 2.99 -11.84 -6.76
N TYR A 428 2.44 -10.83 -6.07
CA TYR A 428 3.17 -10.09 -5.04
C TYR A 428 3.38 -10.92 -3.76
N ASP A 429 2.55 -11.94 -3.54
CA ASP A 429 2.55 -12.74 -2.33
C ASP A 429 3.61 -13.84 -2.33
N VAL A 430 4.86 -13.41 -2.35
CA VAL A 430 6.04 -14.30 -2.25
C VAL A 430 6.15 -15.00 -0.88
N LEU A 431 5.20 -14.77 0.02
CA LEU A 431 5.07 -15.43 1.32
C LEU A 431 3.95 -16.49 1.36
N GLY A 432 3.05 -16.49 0.38
CA GLY A 432 1.92 -17.43 0.30
C GLY A 432 0.87 -17.24 1.40
N ILE A 433 0.59 -16.01 1.81
CA ILE A 433 -0.40 -15.69 2.84
C ILE A 433 -1.82 -15.81 2.27
N HIS A 434 -2.10 -15.13 1.16
CA HIS A 434 -3.43 -15.07 0.57
C HIS A 434 -3.81 -16.40 -0.09
N TYR A 435 -5.08 -16.78 0.02
CA TYR A 435 -5.55 -18.08 -0.48
C TYR A 435 -5.51 -18.19 -2.02
N MET A 436 -5.42 -17.08 -2.74
CA MET A 436 -5.26 -17.09 -4.20
C MET A 436 -3.81 -17.38 -4.64
N SER A 437 -2.85 -17.23 -3.74
CA SER A 437 -1.42 -17.34 -4.04
C SER A 437 -0.91 -18.78 -4.01
N THR A 438 -1.78 -19.75 -3.70
CA THR A 438 -1.47 -21.17 -3.58
C THR A 438 -2.63 -21.99 -4.15
N THR A 439 -2.30 -22.96 -5.01
CA THR A 439 -3.23 -23.96 -5.55
C THR A 439 -2.62 -25.36 -5.41
N ASN A 440 -3.31 -26.39 -5.91
CA ASN A 440 -2.72 -27.72 -6.04
C ASN A 440 -1.58 -27.79 -7.07
N GLN A 441 -1.40 -26.76 -7.91
CA GLN A 441 -0.33 -26.68 -8.90
C GLN A 441 0.96 -26.03 -8.35
N GLY A 442 0.90 -25.41 -7.18
CA GLY A 442 2.05 -24.74 -6.56
C GLY A 442 1.68 -23.45 -5.84
N SER A 443 2.65 -22.55 -5.70
CA SER A 443 2.47 -21.26 -5.04
C SER A 443 3.50 -20.24 -5.48
N TYR A 444 3.16 -18.94 -5.40
CA TYR A 444 4.12 -17.84 -5.55
C TYR A 444 5.13 -17.76 -4.38
N ARG A 445 4.91 -18.52 -3.29
CA ARG A 445 5.78 -18.52 -2.11
C ARG A 445 7.22 -18.87 -2.47
N ASP A 446 8.16 -18.00 -2.08
CA ASP A 446 9.58 -18.26 -2.14
C ASP A 446 10.16 -18.50 -0.74
N ASN A 447 10.78 -19.67 -0.56
CA ASN A 447 11.30 -20.09 0.75
C ASN A 447 12.50 -19.26 1.21
N ILE A 448 13.31 -18.71 0.29
CA ILE A 448 14.46 -17.87 0.66
C ILE A 448 13.95 -16.54 1.19
N VAL A 449 12.98 -15.91 0.52
CA VAL A 449 12.35 -14.68 1.00
C VAL A 449 11.64 -14.90 2.33
N SER A 450 10.83 -15.96 2.42
CA SER A 450 10.12 -16.34 3.65
C SER A 450 11.06 -16.48 4.84
N THR A 451 12.19 -17.18 4.66
CA THR A 451 13.21 -17.38 5.70
C THR A 451 13.91 -16.07 6.05
N THR A 452 14.23 -15.24 5.05
CA THR A 452 14.92 -13.96 5.21
C THR A 452 14.09 -13.00 6.06
N ILE A 453 12.81 -12.83 5.74
CA ILE A 453 11.89 -11.97 6.50
C ILE A 453 11.65 -12.51 7.91
N THR A 454 11.38 -13.82 8.05
CA THR A 454 11.15 -14.43 9.36
C THR A 454 12.35 -14.25 10.29
N ARG A 455 13.57 -14.45 9.78
CA ARG A 455 14.81 -14.26 10.56
C ARG A 455 15.00 -12.80 10.96
N HIS A 456 14.77 -11.87 10.02
CA HIS A 456 14.85 -10.43 10.29
C HIS A 456 13.87 -10.02 11.39
N ASN A 457 12.59 -10.37 11.25
CA ASN A 457 11.54 -10.01 12.21
C ASN A 457 11.79 -10.62 13.60
N ALA A 458 12.24 -11.87 13.67
CA ALA A 458 12.66 -12.49 14.94
C ALA A 458 13.81 -11.71 15.61
N GLY A 459 14.79 -11.27 14.82
CA GLY A 459 15.91 -10.45 15.29
C GLY A 459 15.47 -9.07 15.81
N VAL A 460 14.45 -8.46 15.19
CA VAL A 460 13.87 -7.19 15.67
C VAL A 460 13.11 -7.40 16.99
N ARG A 461 12.27 -8.45 17.10
CA ARG A 461 11.50 -8.75 18.33
C ARG A 461 12.38 -9.06 19.54
N ASN A 462 13.47 -9.81 19.34
CA ASN A 462 14.40 -10.16 20.42
C ASN A 462 15.10 -8.94 21.04
N ARG A 463 15.06 -7.77 20.39
CA ARG A 463 15.60 -6.51 20.93
C ARG A 463 14.62 -5.76 21.84
N GLY A 464 13.53 -6.40 22.26
CA GLY A 464 12.58 -5.85 23.25
C GLY A 464 11.62 -4.82 22.67
N ARG A 465 11.17 -5.03 21.43
CA ARG A 465 10.14 -4.21 20.77
C ARG A 465 8.89 -5.02 20.49
#